data_AF-A0AAV5SS08-F1
#
_entry.id   AF-A0AAV5SS08-F1
#
_cell.length_a   1.000
_cell.length_b   1.000
_cell.length_c   1.000
_cell.angle_alpha   90.00
_cell.angle_beta   90.00
_cell.angle_gamma   90.00
#
_symmetry.space_group_name_H-M   'P 1'
#
loop_
_entity.id
_entity.type
_entity.pdbx_description
1 polymer ?
#
loop_
_entity_poly.entity_id
_entity_poly.type
_entity_poly.pdbx_seq_one_letter_code
_entity_poly.pdbx_strand_id
1 'polypeptide(L)'
;GDMTVRLMNGTNKRMDELSTEDWVLAANDLTMEYVRVESWLHRVSTQEAEFNEFATEDGRTIKLTDKHYIFQGDCSRVDTGPIRAHLLPRAAVSADSV
;
A
#
# COMPACT_ATOMS: atom_id res chain seq x y z
N GLY A 1 4.52 -9.54 7.81
CA GLY A 1 5.10 -8.94 6.61
C GLY A 1 5.91 -7.75 7.03
N ASP A 2 7.10 -7.61 6.46
CA ASP A 2 8.08 -6.58 6.79
C ASP A 2 7.81 -5.22 6.11
N MET A 3 6.85 -5.16 5.20
CA MET A 3 6.29 -3.90 4.72
C MET A 3 5.73 -3.07 5.87
N THR A 4 5.78 -1.74 5.72
CA THR A 4 5.34 -0.81 6.76
C THR A 4 4.14 0.03 6.32
N VAL A 5 3.33 0.46 7.29
CA VAL A 5 2.22 1.39 7.10
C VAL A 5 2.42 2.62 7.99
N ARG A 6 1.88 3.75 7.55
CA ARG A 6 1.93 5.02 8.29
C ARG A 6 0.83 5.06 9.35
N LEU A 7 1.19 5.37 10.59
CA LEU A 7 0.26 5.56 11.70
C LEU A 7 -0.15 7.03 11.89
N MET A 8 -1.28 7.25 12.55
CA MET A 8 -1.82 8.59 12.85
C MET A 8 -0.89 9.48 13.67
N ASN A 9 -0.03 8.91 14.52
CA ASN A 9 0.97 9.64 15.30
C ASN A 9 2.19 10.07 14.46
N GLY A 10 2.22 9.77 13.17
CA GLY A 10 3.34 10.09 12.29
C GLY A 10 4.54 9.16 12.42
N THR A 11 4.38 7.95 12.95
CA THR A 11 5.39 6.88 12.85
C THR A 11 5.00 5.85 11.80
N ASN A 12 5.94 4.97 11.42
CA ASN A 12 5.65 3.80 10.60
C ASN A 12 5.68 2.56 11.48
N LYS A 13 4.83 1.58 11.18
CA LYS A 13 4.78 0.29 11.88
C LYS A 13 4.78 -0.84 10.88
N ARG A 14 5.46 -1.96 11.17
CA ARG A 14 5.45 -3.12 10.29
C ARG A 14 4.07 -3.77 10.27
N MET A 15 3.69 -4.32 9.12
CA MET A 15 2.39 -4.95 8.96
C MET A 15 2.18 -6.16 9.90
N ASP A 16 3.24 -6.92 10.23
CA ASP A 16 3.14 -8.01 11.21
C ASP A 16 3.08 -7.57 12.68
N GLU A 17 3.34 -6.29 12.98
CA GLU A 17 3.27 -5.74 14.32
C GLU A 17 1.95 -4.99 14.59
N LEU A 18 1.12 -4.80 13.54
CA LEU A 18 -0.15 -4.10 13.67
C LEU A 18 -1.14 -4.86 14.58
N SER A 19 -1.99 -4.06 15.22
CA SER A 19 -3.12 -4.44 16.07
C SER A 19 -4.39 -3.78 15.56
N THR A 20 -5.55 -4.26 16.02
CA THR A 20 -6.85 -3.64 15.68
C THR A 20 -7.04 -2.25 16.30
N GLU A 21 -6.17 -1.83 17.23
CA GLU A 21 -6.22 -0.47 17.80
C GLU A 21 -5.40 0.54 17.00
N ASP A 22 -4.61 0.09 16.01
CA ASP A 22 -3.81 0.98 15.20
C ASP A 22 -4.68 1.72 14.16
N TRP A 23 -4.43 3.03 14.03
CA TRP A 23 -5.02 3.89 13.01
C TRP A 23 -4.01 4.12 11.89
N VAL A 24 -4.33 3.64 10.69
CA VAL A 24 -3.42 3.59 9.54
C VAL A 24 -3.87 4.55 8.44
N LEU A 25 -2.92 5.12 7.72
CA LEU A 25 -3.20 6.00 6.58
C LEU A 25 -3.74 5.16 5.41
N ALA A 26 -4.93 5.51 4.94
CA ALA A 26 -5.61 4.89 3.82
C ALA A 26 -6.07 5.95 2.80
N ALA A 27 -6.33 5.51 1.58
CA ALA A 27 -6.90 6.34 0.52
C ALA A 27 -8.39 6.01 0.35
N ASN A 28 -9.23 7.04 0.30
CA ASN A 28 -10.59 6.95 -0.23
C ASN A 28 -10.69 7.69 -1.58
N ASP A 29 -11.90 7.74 -2.15
CA ASP A 29 -12.15 8.38 -3.46
C ASP A 29 -11.71 9.84 -3.57
N LEU A 30 -11.65 10.57 -2.46
CA LEU A 30 -11.45 12.02 -2.45
C LEU A 30 -10.16 12.43 -1.74
N THR A 31 -9.76 11.68 -0.71
CA THR A 31 -8.75 12.11 0.27
C THR A 31 -7.98 10.93 0.85
N MET A 32 -6.82 11.25 1.44
CA MET A 32 -6.15 10.36 2.39
C MET A 32 -6.75 10.58 3.78
N GLU A 33 -7.03 9.51 4.51
CA GLU A 33 -7.58 9.55 5.86
C GLU A 33 -6.95 8.48 6.76
N TYR A 34 -7.04 8.66 8.08
CA TYR A 34 -6.63 7.62 9.02
C TYR A 34 -7.85 6.79 9.41
N VAL A 35 -7.76 5.48 9.22
CA VAL A 35 -8.82 4.51 9.57
C VAL A 35 -8.28 3.48 10.55
N ARG A 36 -9.14 3.00 11.46
CA ARG A 36 -8.77 1.94 12.41
C ARG A 36 -8.74 0.59 11.70
N VAL A 37 -7.75 -0.24 12.03
CA VAL A 37 -7.72 -1.63 11.56
C VAL A 37 -8.87 -2.42 12.19
N GLU A 38 -9.82 -2.88 11.39
CA GLU A 38 -11.00 -3.58 11.91
C GLU A 38 -10.76 -5.08 12.16
N SER A 39 -10.13 -5.76 11.20
CA SER A 39 -9.91 -7.20 11.23
C SER A 39 -8.77 -7.63 10.30
N TRP A 40 -8.41 -8.91 10.37
CA TRP A 40 -7.45 -9.53 9.46
C TRP A 40 -8.19 -10.40 8.46
N LEU A 41 -8.17 -10.04 7.17
CA LEU A 41 -8.59 -10.96 6.11
C LEU A 41 -7.64 -12.16 6.02
N HIS A 42 -6.35 -11.94 6.29
CA HIS A 42 -5.32 -12.97 6.28
C HIS A 42 -4.17 -12.61 7.21
N ARG A 43 -3.83 -13.49 8.17
CA ARG A 43 -2.66 -13.35 9.06
C ARG A 43 -2.26 -14.70 9.65
N VAL A 44 -1.26 -15.34 9.05
CA VAL A 44 -0.65 -16.59 9.55
C VAL A 44 0.85 -16.34 9.70
N SER A 45 1.35 -16.27 10.94
CA SER A 45 2.73 -15.84 11.22
C SER A 45 3.81 -16.80 10.72
N THR A 46 3.48 -18.08 10.55
CA THR A 46 4.40 -19.11 10.07
C THR A 46 4.29 -19.37 8.57
N GLN A 47 3.40 -18.66 7.87
CA GLN A 47 3.22 -18.85 6.45
C GLN A 47 4.31 -18.09 5.68
N GLU A 48 5.05 -18.82 4.85
CA GLU A 48 5.94 -18.26 3.86
C GLU A 48 5.18 -18.05 2.54
N ALA A 49 5.55 -17.01 1.81
CA ALA A 49 4.98 -16.67 0.51
C ALA A 49 6.06 -16.04 -0.37
N GLU A 50 5.92 -16.22 -1.67
CA GLU A 50 6.73 -15.50 -2.65
C GLU A 50 6.13 -14.11 -2.89
N PHE A 51 7.02 -13.13 -3.09
CA PHE A 51 6.64 -11.74 -3.29
C PHE A 51 7.31 -11.19 -4.55
N ASN A 52 6.54 -10.43 -5.31
CA ASN A 52 7.05 -9.52 -6.33
C ASN A 52 7.59 -8.28 -5.62
N GLU A 53 8.83 -7.90 -5.89
CA GLU A 53 9.46 -6.69 -5.36
C GLU A 53 9.56 -5.63 -6.46
N PHE A 54 8.92 -4.48 -6.23
CA PHE A 54 8.99 -3.33 -7.12
C PHE A 54 9.82 -2.24 -6.47
N ALA A 55 10.87 -1.79 -7.17
CA ALA A 55 11.66 -0.64 -6.78
C ALA A 55 11.26 0.58 -7.61
N THR A 56 11.04 1.71 -6.95
CA THR A 56 10.80 3.01 -7.61
C THR A 56 12.10 3.79 -7.78
N GLU A 57 12.11 4.75 -8.71
CA GLU A 57 13.31 5.55 -9.05
C GLU A 57 13.89 6.33 -7.85
N ASP A 58 13.06 6.64 -6.85
CA ASP A 58 13.45 7.29 -5.60
C ASP A 58 14.02 6.32 -4.54
N GLY A 59 14.23 5.06 -4.91
CA GLY A 59 14.80 4.01 -4.06
C GLY A 59 13.82 3.40 -3.05
N ARG A 60 12.52 3.72 -3.12
CA ARG A 60 11.50 3.04 -2.30
C ARG A 60 11.16 1.68 -2.91
N THR A 61 10.73 0.76 -2.05
CA THR A 61 10.35 -0.59 -2.47
C THR A 61 8.97 -0.95 -1.94
N ILE A 62 8.25 -1.76 -2.71
CA ILE A 62 7.00 -2.40 -2.28
C ILE A 62 7.02 -3.88 -2.66
N LYS A 63 6.61 -4.74 -1.73
CA LYS A 63 6.54 -6.20 -1.92
C LYS A 63 5.10 -6.68 -1.83
N LEU A 64 4.65 -7.41 -2.85
CA LEU A 64 3.27 -7.87 -3.00
C LEU A 64 3.22 -9.31 -3.52
N THR A 65 2.27 -10.10 -3.02
CA THR A 65 1.96 -11.41 -3.64
C THR A 65 1.26 -11.21 -4.98
N ASP A 66 1.34 -12.20 -5.88
CA ASP A 66 0.88 -12.11 -7.28
C ASP A 66 -0.49 -11.47 -7.46
N LYS A 67 -1.46 -11.85 -6.63
CA LYS A 67 -2.87 -11.44 -6.78
C LYS A 67 -3.25 -10.22 -5.95
N HIS A 68 -2.27 -9.56 -5.31
CA HIS A 68 -2.53 -8.30 -4.64
C HIS A 68 -2.77 -7.20 -5.69
N TYR A 69 -3.87 -6.46 -5.55
CA TYR A 69 -4.18 -5.33 -6.42
C TYR A 69 -3.28 -4.14 -6.12
N ILE A 70 -2.77 -3.50 -7.17
CA ILE A 70 -2.03 -2.23 -7.09
C ILE A 70 -2.64 -1.23 -8.07
N PHE A 71 -2.74 0.03 -7.63
CA PHE A 71 -3.15 1.13 -8.51
C PHE A 71 -2.01 1.46 -9.46
N GLN A 72 -2.29 1.49 -10.77
CA GLN A 72 -1.31 1.88 -11.76
C GLN A 72 -1.25 3.41 -11.88
N GLY A 73 -0.06 3.96 -11.71
CA GLY A 73 0.19 5.38 -11.95
C GLY A 73 0.29 5.69 -13.45
N ASP A 74 0.08 6.96 -13.80
CA ASP A 74 0.31 7.46 -15.16
C ASP A 74 1.78 7.93 -15.30
N CYS A 75 2.61 7.08 -15.91
CA CYS A 75 4.04 7.36 -16.12
C CYS A 75 4.30 8.52 -17.09
N SER A 76 3.30 9.02 -17.83
CA SER A 76 3.47 10.25 -18.63
C SER A 76 3.53 11.53 -17.78
N ARG A 77 3.25 11.41 -16.48
CA ARG A 77 3.14 12.53 -15.53
C ARG A 77 4.29 12.61 -14.52
N VAL A 78 5.38 11.88 -14.74
CA VAL A 78 6.60 12.01 -13.92
C VAL A 78 7.05 13.48 -13.93
N ASP A 79 7.47 14.00 -12.78
CA ASP A 79 7.88 15.40 -12.54
C ASP A 79 6.80 16.50 -12.71
N THR A 80 5.53 16.14 -12.93
CA THR A 80 4.44 17.13 -13.08
C THR A 80 3.84 17.61 -11.75
N GLY A 81 4.40 17.16 -10.62
CA GLY A 81 3.94 17.46 -9.27
C GLY A 81 2.81 16.53 -8.77
N PRO A 82 2.21 16.85 -7.61
CA PRO A 82 1.19 15.99 -6.99
C PRO A 82 -0.08 15.87 -7.84
N ILE A 83 -0.60 14.64 -7.96
CA ILE A 83 -1.90 14.37 -8.58
C ILE A 83 -2.98 14.32 -7.50
N ARG A 84 -4.14 14.94 -7.75
CA ARG A 84 -5.28 14.84 -6.82
C ARG A 84 -5.80 13.40 -6.81
N ALA A 85 -6.09 12.84 -5.64
CA ALA A 85 -6.50 11.45 -5.49
C ALA A 85 -7.65 11.02 -6.42
N HIS A 86 -8.67 11.86 -6.61
CA HIS A 86 -9.80 11.59 -7.50
C HIS A 86 -9.46 11.55 -9.01
N LEU A 87 -8.25 11.96 -9.40
CA LEU A 87 -7.74 11.88 -10.77
C LEU A 87 -6.89 10.62 -11.00
N LEU A 88 -6.60 9.85 -9.95
CA LEU A 88 -5.86 8.60 -10.10
C LEU A 88 -6.73 7.58 -10.86
N PRO A 89 -6.13 6.79 -11.78
CA PRO A 89 -6.84 5.71 -12.44
C PRO A 89 -7.47 4.77 -11.41
N ARG A 90 -8.76 4.45 -11.60
CA ARG A 90 -9.50 3.47 -10.78
C ARG A 90 -9.25 2.03 -11.20
N ALA A 91 -8.48 1.83 -12.27
CA ALA A 91 -8.05 0.52 -12.68
C ALA A 91 -6.93 0.07 -11.74
N ALA A 92 -7.19 -1.03 -11.03
CA ALA A 92 -6.16 -1.78 -10.35
C ALA A 92 -5.80 -3.01 -11.18
N VAL A 93 -4.52 -3.37 -11.15
CA VAL A 93 -3.99 -4.59 -11.77
C VAL A 93 -3.43 -5.48 -10.67
N SER A 94 -3.33 -6.77 -10.92
CA SER A 94 -2.63 -7.67 -10.00
C SER A 94 -1.11 -7.47 -10.14
N ALA A 95 -0.37 -7.68 -9.05
CA ALA A 95 1.08 -7.46 -9.01
C ALA A 95 1.82 -8.26 -10.09
N ASP A 96 1.38 -9.49 -10.39
CA ASP A 96 1.96 -10.34 -11.44
C ASP A 96 1.67 -9.88 -12.89
N SER A 97 0.91 -8.81 -13.06
CA SER A 97 0.50 -8.25 -14.35
C SER A 97 1.05 -6.84 -14.62
N VAL A 98 1.96 -6.37 -13.75
CA VAL A 98 2.64 -5.07 -13.86
C VAL A 98 3.97 -5.22 -14.60
#